data_AF-A0A0A6D8X1-F1
#
_entry.id   AF-A0A0A6D8X1-F1
#
_cell.length_a   1.000
_cell.length_b   1.000
_cell.length_c   1.000
_cell.angle_alpha   90.00
_cell.angle_beta   90.00
_cell.angle_gamma   90.00
#
_symmetry.space_group_name_H-M   'P 1'
#
loop_
_entity.id
_entity.type
_entity.pdbx_description
1 polymer ?
#
loop_
_entity_poly.entity_id
_entity_poly.type
_entity_poly.pdbx_seq_one_letter_code
_entity_poly.pdbx_strand_id
1 'polypeptide(L)'
;MPFDIFPTLENEVRLSPPERSVTLIVACNASEIGRLNVREIPHQPNNALPSRQSQKQNWVFTSSVIRAQTDSRDRVMVFVSVKKKYLKKIPESLNGWCCPDGTPMQVIKVQHGVASSTLVFAHS
;
A
#
# COMPACT_ATOMS: atom_id res chain seq x y z
N MET A 1 8.75 13.50 13.05
CA MET A 1 9.05 13.94 11.68
C MET A 1 7.74 14.29 10.97
N PRO A 2 7.62 15.45 10.30
CA PRO A 2 6.44 15.77 9.51
C PRO A 2 6.33 14.83 8.28
N PHE A 3 5.10 14.61 7.82
CA PHE A 3 4.83 13.82 6.61
C PHE A 3 5.03 14.71 5.37
N ASP A 4 6.07 14.46 4.57
CA ASP A 4 6.21 15.13 3.27
C ASP A 4 5.31 14.53 2.18
N ILE A 5 4.66 13.39 2.46
CA ILE A 5 3.82 12.65 1.53
C ILE A 5 2.57 12.17 2.27
N PHE A 6 1.41 12.40 1.66
CA PHE A 6 0.11 11.96 2.15
C PHE A 6 -0.51 10.95 1.17
N PRO A 7 -1.31 9.98 1.67
CA PRO A 7 -2.10 9.15 0.79
C PRO A 7 -3.14 10.01 0.05
N THR A 8 -3.52 9.58 -1.14
CA THR A 8 -4.66 10.16 -1.86
C THR A 8 -5.92 10.02 -1.00
N LEU A 9 -6.71 11.09 -0.91
CA LEU A 9 -7.92 11.10 -0.08
C LEU A 9 -8.91 10.04 -0.57
N GLU A 10 -9.61 9.37 0.35
CA GLU A 10 -10.50 8.25 0.00
C GLU A 10 -11.55 8.61 -1.07
N ASN A 11 -12.15 9.81 -0.98
CA ASN A 11 -13.11 10.28 -1.98
C ASN A 11 -12.47 10.47 -3.37
N GLU A 12 -11.23 10.95 -3.41
CA GLU A 12 -10.48 11.08 -4.67
C GLU A 12 -10.12 9.71 -5.25
N VAL A 13 -9.75 8.74 -4.41
CA VAL A 13 -9.48 7.37 -4.86
C VAL A 13 -10.74 6.74 -5.45
N ARG A 14 -11.91 6.96 -4.85
CA ARG A 14 -13.20 6.43 -5.35
C ARG A 14 -13.59 7.02 -6.70
N LEU A 15 -13.40 8.32 -6.88
CA LEU A 15 -13.78 9.06 -8.08
C LEU A 15 -12.70 9.04 -9.18
N SER A 16 -11.52 8.51 -8.90
CA SER A 16 -10.41 8.47 -9.86
C SER A 16 -10.73 7.60 -11.08
N PRO A 17 -10.37 8.05 -12.30
CA PRO A 17 -10.50 7.21 -13.49
C PRO A 17 -9.53 6.02 -13.42
N PRO A 18 -9.81 4.90 -14.13
CA PRO A 18 -9.04 3.66 -14.00
C PRO A 18 -7.53 3.79 -14.24
N GLU A 19 -7.10 4.62 -15.20
CA GLU A 19 -5.68 4.79 -15.53
C GLU A 19 -4.93 5.77 -14.61
N ARG A 20 -5.63 6.48 -13.72
CA ARG A 20 -4.98 7.41 -12.78
C ARG A 20 -4.28 6.63 -11.68
N SER A 21 -3.02 6.99 -11.42
CA SER A 21 -2.28 6.52 -10.26
C SER A 21 -2.75 7.23 -8.99
N VAL A 22 -2.91 6.48 -7.91
CA VAL A 22 -3.23 6.96 -6.57
C VAL A 22 -2.14 6.53 -5.60
N THR A 23 -1.91 7.33 -4.57
CA THR A 23 -0.98 7.02 -3.49
C THR A 23 -1.74 6.37 -2.35
N LEU A 24 -1.37 5.14 -1.99
CA LEU A 24 -1.94 4.42 -0.85
C LEU A 24 -0.83 3.91 0.07
N ILE A 25 -1.21 3.47 1.28
CA ILE A 25 -0.26 2.98 2.27
C ILE A 25 -0.51 1.49 2.52
N VAL A 26 0.56 0.71 2.61
CA VAL A 26 0.54 -0.70 3.04
C VAL A 26 1.44 -0.86 4.27
N ALA A 27 1.00 -1.70 5.21
CA ALA A 27 1.84 -2.17 6.31
C ALA A 27 2.34 -3.58 5.98
N CYS A 28 3.65 -3.74 5.83
CA CYS A 28 4.29 -5.02 5.47
C CYS A 28 5.60 -5.24 6.23
N ASN A 29 6.09 -6.47 6.20
CA ASN A 29 7.41 -6.78 6.76
C ASN A 29 8.50 -6.19 5.86
N ALA A 30 9.65 -5.84 6.45
CA ALA A 30 10.77 -5.25 5.71
C ALA A 30 11.26 -6.16 4.55
N SER A 31 11.23 -7.48 4.75
CA SER A 31 11.59 -8.48 3.73
C SER A 31 10.66 -8.48 2.52
N GLU A 32 9.48 -7.86 2.61
CA GLU A 32 8.45 -7.89 1.58
C GLU A 32 8.45 -6.64 0.69
N ILE A 33 9.17 -5.59 1.08
CA ILE A 33 9.18 -4.30 0.38
C ILE A 33 9.60 -4.46 -1.08
N GLY A 34 10.55 -5.36 -1.36
CA GLY A 34 11.01 -5.65 -2.72
C GLY A 34 9.91 -6.18 -3.65
N ARG A 35 8.84 -6.78 -3.11
CA ARG A 35 7.70 -7.30 -3.88
C ARG A 35 6.70 -6.21 -4.31
N LEU A 36 6.79 -5.02 -3.72
CA LEU A 36 5.93 -3.88 -4.01
C LEU A 36 6.44 -3.00 -5.16
N ASN A 37 7.59 -3.30 -5.76
CA ASN A 37 8.17 -2.49 -6.85
C ASN A 37 8.11 -3.26 -8.17
N VAL A 38 6.91 -3.34 -8.75
CA VAL A 38 6.63 -4.09 -9.98
C VAL A 38 6.37 -3.14 -11.13
N ARG A 39 7.16 -3.25 -12.21
CA ARG A 39 7.01 -2.40 -13.39
C ARG A 39 5.80 -2.84 -14.23
N GLU A 40 5.05 -1.88 -14.74
CA GLU A 40 4.03 -2.14 -15.77
C GLU A 40 4.76 -2.51 -17.07
N ILE A 41 4.56 -3.73 -17.55
CA ILE A 41 5.10 -4.18 -18.83
C ILE A 41 4.06 -3.79 -19.89
N PRO A 42 4.38 -2.90 -20.84
CA PRO A 42 3.47 -2.59 -21.93
C PRO A 42 3.12 -3.87 -22.68
N HIS A 43 1.83 -4.10 -22.92
CA HIS A 43 1.31 -5.33 -23.53
C HIS A 43 2.10 -5.69 -24.80
N GLN A 44 2.90 -6.76 -24.71
CA GLN A 44 3.29 -7.56 -25.86
C GLN A 44 2.21 -8.63 -26.05
N PRO A 45 1.73 -8.89 -27.28
CA PRO A 45 0.71 -9.91 -27.50
C PRO A 45 1.30 -11.29 -27.20
N ASN A 46 0.70 -11.96 -26.21
CA ASN A 46 0.80 -13.38 -25.85
C ASN A 46 2.20 -14.02 -25.80
N ASN A 47 2.66 -14.29 -24.58
CA ASN A 47 3.14 -15.62 -24.23
C ASN A 47 2.69 -15.94 -22.80
N ALA A 48 1.80 -16.93 -22.69
CA ALA A 48 1.32 -17.45 -21.42
C ALA A 48 2.51 -18.01 -20.62
N LEU A 49 2.89 -17.32 -19.55
CA LEU A 49 3.79 -17.87 -18.52
C LEU A 49 2.94 -18.60 -17.47
N PRO A 50 3.41 -19.75 -16.95
CA PRO A 50 2.62 -20.61 -16.11
C PRO A 50 2.31 -19.89 -14.79
N SER A 51 1.01 -19.82 -14.46
CA SER A 51 0.56 -19.39 -13.15
C SER A 51 1.00 -20.42 -12.11
N ARG A 52 2.15 -20.16 -11.48
CA ARG A 52 2.47 -20.81 -10.21
C ARG A 52 1.37 -20.39 -9.24
N GLN A 53 0.44 -21.31 -8.95
CA GLN A 53 -0.58 -21.18 -7.91
C GLN A 53 0.09 -21.18 -6.53
N SER A 54 0.94 -20.19 -6.26
CA SER A 54 1.26 -19.81 -4.91
C SER A 54 -0.01 -19.16 -4.35
N GLN A 55 -0.40 -19.52 -3.13
CA GLN A 55 -1.56 -18.98 -2.43
C GLN A 55 -1.75 -17.50 -2.76
N LYS A 56 -2.94 -17.11 -3.26
CA LYS A 56 -3.27 -15.76 -3.72
C LYS A 56 -3.10 -14.76 -2.57
N GLN A 57 -1.87 -14.32 -2.30
CA GLN A 57 -1.59 -13.22 -1.42
C GLN A 57 -2.11 -11.97 -2.09
N ASN A 58 -3.08 -11.32 -1.45
CA ASN A 58 -3.57 -10.02 -1.87
C ASN A 58 -2.88 -8.97 -1.00
N TRP A 59 -2.33 -7.95 -1.62
CA TRP A 59 -1.89 -6.76 -0.90
C TRP A 59 -3.11 -5.99 -0.44
N VAL A 60 -3.08 -5.56 0.83
CA VAL A 60 -4.12 -4.71 1.43
C VAL A 60 -3.53 -3.35 1.73
N PHE A 61 -4.15 -2.33 1.18
CA PHE A 61 -3.76 -0.94 1.29
C PHE A 61 -4.83 -0.14 2.04
N THR A 62 -4.42 1.02 2.55
CA THR A 62 -5.31 1.98 3.21
C THR A 62 -5.01 3.41 2.72
N SER A 63 -6.06 4.20 2.55
CA SER A 63 -5.99 5.66 2.35
C SER A 63 -5.93 6.43 3.68
N SER A 64 -6.08 5.75 4.82
CA SER A 64 -6.03 6.34 6.17
C SER A 64 -4.64 6.24 6.79
N VAL A 65 -4.05 7.39 7.12
CA VAL A 65 -2.77 7.50 7.83
C VAL A 65 -2.86 6.88 9.22
N ILE A 66 -3.94 7.14 9.97
CA ILE A 66 -4.12 6.61 11.33
C ILE A 66 -4.11 5.08 11.30
N ARG A 67 -4.89 4.48 10.39
CA ARG A 67 -4.92 3.02 10.24
C ARG A 67 -3.55 2.47 9.84
N ALA A 68 -2.87 3.14 8.91
CA ALA A 68 -1.54 2.73 8.50
C ALA A 68 -0.53 2.76 9.65
N GLN A 69 -0.56 3.79 10.51
CA GLN A 69 0.28 3.88 11.70
C GLN A 69 0.00 2.74 12.69
N THR A 70 -1.28 2.44 12.93
CA THR A 70 -1.68 1.31 13.78
C THR A 70 -1.19 -0.02 13.21
N ASP A 71 -1.45 -0.27 11.93
CA ASP A 71 -1.12 -1.52 11.27
C ASP A 71 0.40 -1.71 11.11
N SER A 72 1.17 -0.62 11.06
CA SER A 72 2.63 -0.62 10.90
C SER A 72 3.40 -0.52 12.21
N ARG A 73 2.73 -0.57 13.37
CA ARG A 73 3.39 -0.42 14.69
C ARG A 73 4.61 -1.32 14.88
N ASP A 74 4.48 -2.59 14.52
CA ASP A 74 5.55 -3.60 14.58
C ASP A 74 6.08 -3.98 13.20
N ARG A 75 5.77 -3.18 12.18
CA ARG A 75 6.06 -3.45 10.77
C ARG A 75 6.58 -2.18 10.08
N VAL A 76 6.68 -2.21 8.76
CA VAL A 76 7.07 -1.06 7.96
C VAL A 76 5.85 -0.49 7.26
N MET A 77 5.74 0.84 7.28
CA MET A 77 4.73 1.61 6.56
C MET A 77 5.29 2.00 5.20
N VAL A 78 4.65 1.56 4.11
CA VAL A 78 5.14 1.82 2.75
C VAL A 78 4.07 2.56 1.95
N PHE A 79 4.43 3.71 1.41
CA PHE A 79 3.62 4.47 0.46
C PHE A 79 3.89 3.94 -0.94
N VAL A 80 2.83 3.60 -1.65
CA VAL A 80 2.89 3.08 -3.02
C VAL A 80 2.04 3.91 -3.98
N SER A 81 2.52 4.06 -5.20
CA SER A 81 1.78 4.59 -6.34
C SER A 81 1.23 3.42 -7.14
N VAL A 82 -0.08 3.34 -7.32
CA VAL A 82 -0.74 2.24 -8.04
C VAL A 82 -1.89 2.78 -8.88
N LYS A 83 -2.06 2.25 -10.09
CA LYS A 83 -3.19 2.64 -10.96
C LYS A 83 -4.51 2.13 -10.40
N LYS A 84 -5.54 2.99 -10.46
CA LYS A 84 -6.88 2.69 -9.94
C LYS A 84 -7.49 1.40 -10.49
N LYS A 85 -7.26 1.07 -11.77
CA LYS A 85 -7.79 -0.13 -12.44
C LYS A 85 -7.43 -1.45 -11.76
N TYR A 86 -6.32 -1.48 -11.02
CA TYR A 86 -5.87 -2.69 -10.31
C TYR A 86 -6.45 -2.84 -8.91
N LEU A 87 -7.05 -1.78 -8.38
CA LEU A 87 -7.55 -1.75 -7.00
C LEU A 87 -9.01 -2.20 -6.93
N LYS A 88 -9.29 -3.07 -5.95
CA LYS A 88 -10.63 -3.43 -5.54
C LYS A 88 -10.92 -2.86 -4.16
N LYS A 89 -12.11 -2.29 -3.97
CA LYS A 89 -12.53 -1.79 -2.66
C LYS A 89 -12.82 -2.98 -1.74
N ILE A 90 -12.32 -2.94 -0.50
CA ILE A 90 -12.72 -3.88 0.55
C ILE A 90 -14.06 -3.39 1.14
N PRO A 91 -15.17 -4.14 1.04
CA PRO A 91 -16.50 -3.69 1.45
C PRO A 91 -16.60 -3.34 2.94
N GLU A 92 -15.96 -4.13 3.81
CA GLU A 92 -16.07 -3.98 5.27
C GLU A 92 -15.16 -2.87 5.83
N SER A 93 -14.36 -2.23 4.98
CA SER A 93 -13.41 -1.20 5.39
C SER A 93 -13.79 0.16 4.84
N LEU A 94 -13.73 1.22 5.65
CA LEU A 94 -13.97 2.58 5.13
C LEU A 94 -12.90 3.03 4.12
N ASN A 95 -11.64 2.68 4.38
CA ASN A 95 -10.47 3.20 3.67
C ASN A 95 -9.60 2.10 3.02
N GLY A 96 -10.07 0.84 3.05
CA GLY A 96 -9.32 -0.32 2.60
C GLY A 96 -9.46 -0.63 1.11
N TRP A 97 -8.34 -0.95 0.47
CA TRP A 97 -8.24 -1.35 -0.93
C TRP A 97 -7.37 -2.60 -1.04
N CYS A 98 -7.56 -3.43 -2.06
CA CYS A 98 -6.69 -4.57 -2.30
C CYS A 98 -6.37 -4.77 -3.78
N CYS A 99 -5.24 -5.43 -4.04
CA CYS A 99 -4.91 -5.98 -5.35
C CYS A 99 -4.13 -7.30 -5.20
N PRO A 100 -4.07 -8.13 -6.25
CA PRO A 100 -3.25 -9.35 -6.25
C PRO A 100 -1.75 -9.04 -6.14
N ASP A 101 -0.97 -9.98 -5.62
CA ASP A 101 0.49 -9.95 -5.72
C ASP A 101 0.97 -9.86 -7.18
N GLY A 102 2.09 -9.20 -7.41
CA GLY A 102 2.62 -8.93 -8.76
C GLY A 102 1.89 -7.83 -9.53
N THR A 103 0.93 -7.13 -8.91
CA THR A 103 0.29 -5.95 -9.51
C THR A 103 1.32 -4.84 -9.75
N PRO A 104 1.37 -4.21 -10.94
CA PRO A 104 2.25 -3.08 -11.20
C PRO A 104 1.99 -1.91 -10.24
N MET A 105 3.03 -1.55 -9.48
CA MET A 105 3.01 -0.43 -8.54
C MET A 105 4.44 0.01 -8.23
N GLN A 106 4.58 1.23 -7.71
CA GLN A 106 5.88 1.83 -7.39
C GLN A 106 5.92 2.22 -5.91
N VAL A 107 6.98 1.83 -5.21
CA VAL A 107 7.26 2.34 -3.87
C VAL A 107 7.69 3.80 -3.95
N ILE A 108 6.98 4.68 -3.25
CA ILE A 108 7.26 6.12 -3.18
C ILE A 108 8.11 6.43 -1.94
N LYS A 109 7.72 5.89 -0.78
CA LYS A 109 8.37 6.15 0.51
C LYS A 109 8.21 4.97 1.44
N VAL A 110 9.27 4.69 2.19
CA VAL A 110 9.30 3.69 3.25
C VAL A 110 9.49 4.42 4.57
N GLN A 111 8.63 4.14 5.55
CA GLN A 111 8.70 4.68 6.89
C GLN A 111 8.64 3.53 7.89
N HIS A 112 9.68 3.40 8.69
CA HIS A 112 9.72 2.41 9.76
C HIS A 112 8.81 2.88 10.89
N GLY A 113 8.03 1.97 11.46
CA GLY A 113 7.31 2.24 12.70
C GLY A 113 8.30 2.71 13.76
N VAL A 114 7.99 3.82 14.43
CA VAL A 114 8.79 4.25 15.58
C VAL A 114 8.48 3.25 16.69
N ALA A 115 9.45 2.39 17.06
CA ALA A 115 9.37 1.68 18.32
C ALA A 115 9.24 2.75 19.40
N SER A 116 8.05 2.87 19.99
CA SER A 116 7.74 3.87 21.01
C SER A 116 8.72 3.69 22.17
N SER A 117 9.79 4.49 22.17
CA SER A 117 10.66 4.63 23.33
C SER A 117 10.00 5.65 24.23
N THR A 118 9.48 5.15 25.36
CA THR A 118 9.09 5.87 26.59
C THR A 118 7.96 6.90 26.51
N LEU A 119 6.78 6.49 26.97
CA LEU A 119 5.82 7.39 27.62
C LEU A 119 6.48 7.94 28.89
N VAL A 120 7.03 9.15 28.84
CA VAL A 120 7.40 9.89 30.05
C VAL A 120 6.17 10.68 30.47
N PHE A 121 5.44 10.17 31.46
CA PHE A 121 4.48 10.98 32.21
C PHE A 121 5.29 11.95 33.07
N ALA A 122 5.30 13.24 32.67
CA ALA A 122 5.75 14.29 33.57
C ALA A 122 4.65 14.53 34.61
N HIS A 123 4.83 13.92 35.79
CA HIS A 123 4.20 14.37 37.03
C HIS A 123 5.21 15.25 37.76
N SER A 124 4.92 16.55 37.82
CA SER A 124 5.38 17.47 38.87
C SER A 124 4.62 18.78 38.72
#